data_AF-A0A955Y1W9-F1
#
_entry.id   AF-A0A955Y1W9-F1
#
_cell.length_a   1.000
_cell.length_b   1.000
_cell.length_c   1.000
_cell.angle_alpha   90.00
_cell.angle_beta   90.00
_cell.angle_gamma   90.00
#
_symmetry.space_group_name_H-M   'P 1'
#
loop_
_entity.id
_entity.type
_entity.pdbx_description
1 polymer ?
#
loop_
_entity_poly.entity_id
_entity_poly.type
_entity_poly.pdbx_seq_one_letter_code
_entity_poly.pdbx_strand_id
1 'polypeptide(L)'
;MIGVLWMACAVDYGVQGPGNTPDLPPTLPPTVPIVEEPVSIDASTRGTGFWIGFMENIRLGTNGEPVFDVSAYADAPGTLTVSLPNTGYTDTVTVSPGWNDVALPASVLYAEGSDVVGRWGVRVESDVEVDLVAHHRRVFFSESSLVLPDGELGTRYRIQALAPPPDDTGRGGFVVVATEDGTTVELTLSDVSTAAFPAGSPYTVELDAGETYQVLSQGDLSGSLVTADAPVAVFAGGADTWAGCPATSHAWEQLAPVDRWGREHLVVPFAGQGGDLVRIVADGPTTVQLDCDETVELEEGGVWTGLATAPL
;
A
#
# COMPACT_ATOMS: atom_id res chain seq x y z
N MET A 1 3.89 12.99 -12.81
CA MET A 1 4.33 11.65 -12.32
C MET A 1 3.10 10.98 -11.72
N ILE A 2 2.95 9.68 -11.87
CA ILE A 2 1.76 8.95 -11.40
C ILE A 2 2.14 7.79 -10.48
N GLY A 3 1.31 7.55 -9.48
CA GLY A 3 1.27 6.31 -8.72
C GLY A 3 0.15 5.43 -9.28
N VAL A 4 0.42 4.14 -9.43
CA VAL A 4 -0.55 3.16 -9.92
C VAL A 4 -0.80 2.13 -8.82
N LEU A 5 -2.07 1.93 -8.47
CA LEU A 5 -2.53 0.83 -7.63
C LEU A 5 -3.33 -0.15 -8.47
N TRP A 6 -2.99 -1.42 -8.36
CA TRP A 6 -3.63 -2.52 -9.08
C TRP A 6 -4.34 -3.44 -8.11
N MET A 7 -5.61 -3.72 -8.41
CA MET A 7 -6.45 -4.55 -7.56
C MET A 7 -7.19 -5.57 -8.39
N ALA A 8 -6.94 -6.83 -8.07
CA ALA A 8 -7.58 -7.95 -8.71
C ALA A 8 -8.72 -8.49 -7.87
N CYS A 9 -9.73 -9.02 -8.54
CA CYS A 9 -10.77 -9.75 -7.89
C CYS A 9 -11.20 -10.95 -8.73
N ALA A 10 -11.09 -12.14 -8.14
CA ALA A 10 -11.58 -13.36 -8.76
C ALA A 10 -13.12 -13.39 -8.73
N VAL A 11 -13.76 -12.80 -9.74
CA VAL A 11 -15.18 -13.07 -10.01
C VAL A 11 -15.24 -14.25 -10.96
N ASP A 12 -15.62 -15.43 -10.45
CA ASP A 12 -16.09 -16.51 -11.31
C ASP A 12 -17.42 -16.06 -11.93
N TYR A 13 -17.35 -15.38 -13.08
CA TYR A 13 -18.51 -15.15 -13.93
C TYR A 13 -18.94 -16.50 -14.49
N GLY A 14 -19.67 -17.27 -13.68
CA GLY A 14 -20.02 -18.66 -13.91
C GLY A 14 -20.36 -18.94 -15.37
N VAL A 15 -19.40 -19.54 -16.08
CA VAL A 15 -19.64 -20.11 -17.40
C VAL A 15 -20.41 -21.41 -17.16
N GLN A 16 -21.74 -21.32 -17.17
CA GLN A 16 -22.60 -22.50 -17.23
C GLN A 16 -22.49 -23.15 -18.61
N GLY A 17 -21.86 -24.33 -18.70
CA GLY A 17 -22.03 -25.25 -19.82
C GLY A 17 -20.80 -26.13 -20.12
N PRO A 18 -20.97 -27.41 -20.47
CA PRO A 18 -19.87 -28.38 -20.48
C PRO A 18 -19.04 -28.31 -21.77
N GLY A 19 -17.73 -28.49 -21.61
CA GLY A 19 -16.84 -29.02 -22.64
C GLY A 19 -16.56 -28.09 -23.81
N ASN A 20 -15.48 -27.32 -23.70
CA ASN A 20 -14.51 -27.09 -24.76
C ASN A 20 -13.24 -26.55 -24.10
N THR A 21 -12.17 -27.34 -24.11
CA THR A 21 -10.82 -26.81 -23.87
C THR A 21 -10.51 -25.78 -24.96
N PRO A 22 -10.22 -24.51 -24.63
CA PRO A 22 -9.72 -23.58 -25.62
C PRO A 22 -8.34 -24.08 -26.07
N ASP A 23 -8.19 -24.37 -27.36
CA ASP A 23 -6.86 -24.56 -27.95
C ASP A 23 -6.04 -23.30 -27.69
N LEU A 24 -4.89 -23.46 -27.04
CA LEU A 24 -3.88 -22.42 -26.93
C LEU A 24 -3.49 -21.99 -28.35
N PRO A 25 -3.51 -20.68 -28.68
CA PRO A 25 -3.03 -20.24 -29.99
C PRO A 25 -1.54 -20.62 -30.12
N PRO A 26 -1.16 -21.38 -31.17
CA PRO A 26 0.23 -21.73 -31.39
C PRO A 26 0.89 -20.54 -32.08
N THR A 27 1.26 -19.52 -31.33
CA THR A 27 2.29 -18.53 -31.72
C THR A 27 2.50 -17.55 -30.58
N LEU A 28 3.75 -17.48 -30.09
CA LEU A 28 4.21 -16.36 -29.28
C LEU A 28 4.01 -15.07 -30.09
N PRO A 29 3.55 -13.97 -29.46
CA PRO A 29 3.51 -12.68 -30.13
C PRO A 29 4.94 -12.31 -30.61
N PRO A 30 5.06 -11.52 -31.69
CA PRO A 30 6.36 -11.06 -32.16
C PRO A 30 7.08 -10.35 -31.01
N THR A 31 8.37 -10.65 -30.84
CA THR A 31 9.24 -10.00 -29.86
C THR A 31 9.20 -8.49 -30.07
N VAL A 32 8.58 -7.77 -29.13
CA VAL A 32 8.69 -6.33 -29.03
C VAL A 32 10.18 -6.03 -28.82
N PRO A 33 10.82 -5.20 -29.66
CA PRO A 33 12.19 -4.80 -29.43
C PRO A 33 12.24 -4.01 -28.12
N ILE A 34 12.93 -4.58 -27.12
CA ILE A 34 13.22 -3.90 -25.86
C ILE A 34 14.20 -2.78 -26.21
N VAL A 35 13.72 -1.54 -26.21
CA VAL A 35 14.61 -0.38 -26.21
C VAL A 35 15.13 -0.29 -24.79
N GLU A 36 16.35 -0.77 -24.55
CA GLU A 36 17.05 -0.55 -23.29
C GLU A 36 17.53 0.90 -23.23
N GLU A 37 16.61 1.83 -22.99
CA GLU A 37 16.95 3.09 -22.36
C GLU A 37 17.38 2.75 -20.92
N PRO A 38 18.58 3.16 -20.46
CA PRO A 38 18.98 2.91 -19.09
C PRO A 38 18.13 3.80 -18.17
N VAL A 39 16.98 3.31 -17.74
CA VAL A 39 16.31 3.84 -16.56
C VAL A 39 17.10 3.31 -15.37
N SER A 40 17.94 4.16 -14.76
CA SER A 40 18.48 3.84 -13.44
C SER A 40 17.32 3.94 -12.45
N ILE A 41 16.63 2.83 -12.22
CA ILE A 41 15.78 2.67 -11.06
C ILE A 41 16.74 2.42 -9.90
N ASP A 42 17.20 3.49 -9.25
CA ASP A 42 17.97 3.41 -8.00
C ASP A 42 17.10 2.98 -6.81
N ALA A 43 15.84 2.59 -7.05
CA ALA A 43 14.94 2.09 -6.01
C ALA A 43 15.20 0.61 -5.73
N SER A 44 15.69 0.33 -4.53
CA SER A 44 15.92 -1.03 -4.03
C SER A 44 14.82 -1.44 -3.05
N THR A 45 14.24 -2.62 -3.22
CA THR A 45 13.33 -3.22 -2.23
C THR A 45 14.07 -3.88 -1.06
N ARG A 46 15.40 -3.90 -1.16
CA ARG A 46 16.30 -4.58 -0.25
C ARG A 46 17.08 -3.57 0.58
N GLY A 47 17.22 -3.84 1.87
CA GLY A 47 17.98 -3.01 2.80
C GLY A 47 18.09 -3.62 4.20
N THR A 48 18.51 -2.81 5.16
CA THR A 48 18.81 -3.24 6.54
C THR A 48 17.93 -2.58 7.60
N GLY A 49 17.06 -1.64 7.22
CA GLY A 49 16.23 -0.86 8.13
C GLY A 49 14.92 -0.51 7.46
N PHE A 50 13.81 -0.76 8.17
CA PHE A 50 12.45 -0.63 7.64
C PHE A 50 11.49 -0.12 8.71
N TRP A 51 10.44 0.57 8.26
CA TRP A 51 9.34 1.03 9.10
C TRP A 51 8.01 0.51 8.57
N ILE A 52 7.20 -0.06 9.46
CA ILE A 52 5.87 -0.59 9.13
C ILE A 52 4.82 0.10 9.99
N GLY A 53 3.74 0.55 9.34
CA GLY A 53 2.54 1.07 9.97
C GLY A 53 1.34 0.26 9.55
N PHE A 54 0.76 -0.51 10.47
CA PHE A 54 -0.50 -1.18 10.20
C PHE A 54 -1.67 -0.21 10.36
N MET A 55 -2.68 -0.37 9.50
CA MET A 55 -3.91 0.41 9.55
C MET A 55 -5.02 -0.31 10.31
N GLU A 56 -5.94 0.47 10.89
CA GLU A 56 -7.17 -0.04 11.44
C GLU A 56 -7.98 -0.78 10.37
N ASN A 57 -8.32 -2.02 10.68
CA ASN A 57 -9.19 -2.87 9.88
C ASN A 57 -10.65 -2.77 10.41
N ILE A 58 -11.57 -3.60 9.94
CA ILE A 58 -12.92 -3.66 10.51
C ILE A 58 -12.88 -3.97 12.01
N ARG A 59 -14.00 -3.74 12.70
CA ARG A 59 -14.13 -3.89 14.16
C ARG A 59 -13.49 -5.20 14.67
N LEU A 60 -12.70 -5.15 15.74
CA LEU A 60 -11.96 -6.30 16.30
C LEU A 60 -12.84 -7.52 16.61
N GLY A 61 -14.08 -7.30 17.06
CA GLY A 61 -15.04 -8.38 17.31
C GLY A 61 -15.61 -9.07 16.06
N THR A 62 -15.25 -8.60 14.86
CA THR A 62 -15.70 -9.13 13.57
C THR A 62 -14.49 -9.65 12.80
N ASN A 63 -14.63 -10.82 12.15
CA ASN A 63 -13.57 -11.45 11.34
C ASN A 63 -12.32 -11.90 12.13
N GLY A 64 -12.49 -12.14 13.44
CA GLY A 64 -11.40 -12.54 14.34
C GLY A 64 -10.42 -11.40 14.64
N GLU A 65 -9.60 -11.63 15.66
CA GLU A 65 -8.52 -10.70 16.01
C GLU A 65 -7.45 -10.69 14.91
N PRO A 66 -6.87 -9.52 14.59
CA PRO A 66 -5.81 -9.43 13.60
C PRO A 66 -4.53 -10.13 14.09
N VAL A 67 -3.82 -10.76 13.17
CA VAL A 67 -2.49 -11.36 13.38
C VAL A 67 -1.52 -10.69 12.42
N PHE A 68 -0.35 -10.36 12.93
CA PHE A 68 0.66 -9.65 12.16
C PHE A 68 1.98 -10.43 12.18
N ASP A 69 2.64 -10.47 11.05
CA ASP A 69 3.94 -11.11 10.87
C ASP A 69 4.74 -10.39 9.79
N VAL A 70 6.05 -10.60 9.82
CA VAL A 70 6.95 -10.16 8.76
C VAL A 70 7.69 -11.36 8.19
N SER A 71 7.83 -11.41 6.87
CA SER A 71 8.67 -12.38 6.16
C SER A 71 9.87 -11.64 5.60
N ALA A 72 11.08 -12.09 5.94
CA ALA A 72 12.33 -11.54 5.44
C ALA A 72 13.05 -12.56 4.54
N TYR A 73 13.35 -12.18 3.30
CA TYR A 73 14.23 -12.95 2.44
C TYR A 73 15.67 -12.48 2.59
N ALA A 74 16.57 -13.39 2.96
CA ALA A 74 18.00 -13.11 3.11
C ALA A 74 18.83 -14.00 2.18
N ASP A 75 19.95 -13.49 1.66
CA ASP A 75 20.93 -14.29 0.89
C ASP A 75 22.03 -14.90 1.76
N ALA A 76 22.20 -14.38 2.98
CA ALA A 76 23.24 -14.77 3.92
C ALA A 76 22.65 -14.93 5.32
N PRO A 77 23.26 -15.76 6.19
CA PRO A 77 22.87 -15.85 7.58
C PRO A 77 23.17 -14.53 8.31
N GLY A 78 22.29 -14.15 9.23
CA GLY A 78 22.38 -12.90 9.97
C GLY A 78 21.37 -12.84 11.12
N THR A 79 21.04 -11.63 11.53
CA THR A 79 20.15 -11.31 12.63
C THR A 79 19.13 -10.26 12.20
N LEU A 80 17.86 -10.50 12.50
CA LEU A 80 16.77 -9.54 12.37
C LEU A 80 16.34 -9.11 13.79
N THR A 81 16.18 -7.82 14.01
CA THR A 81 15.59 -7.26 15.23
C THR A 81 14.28 -6.57 14.87
N VAL A 82 13.19 -6.97 15.51
CA VAL A 82 11.88 -6.35 15.36
C VAL A 82 11.54 -5.65 16.67
N SER A 83 11.18 -4.37 16.61
CA SER A 83 10.85 -3.59 17.80
C SER A 83 9.66 -2.67 17.56
N LEU A 84 8.98 -2.32 18.66
CA LEU A 84 8.01 -1.23 18.72
C LEU A 84 8.56 -0.19 19.69
N PRO A 85 9.27 0.85 19.20
CA PRO A 85 10.05 1.77 20.04
C PRO A 85 9.26 2.33 21.23
N ASN A 86 7.98 2.61 21.01
CA ASN A 86 7.11 3.30 21.97
C ASN A 86 6.28 2.35 22.86
N THR A 87 6.56 1.05 22.82
CA THR A 87 5.91 0.03 23.70
C THR A 87 6.90 -0.77 24.54
N GLY A 88 8.20 -0.72 24.22
CA GLY A 88 9.24 -1.52 24.84
C GLY A 88 9.33 -2.96 24.34
N TYR A 89 8.52 -3.36 23.35
CA TYR A 89 8.66 -4.65 22.68
C TYR A 89 9.90 -4.66 21.79
N THR A 90 10.70 -5.72 21.93
CA THR A 90 11.80 -6.05 21.04
C THR A 90 11.94 -7.56 20.98
N ASP A 91 12.19 -8.08 19.80
CA ASP A 91 12.53 -9.49 19.57
C ASP A 91 13.66 -9.59 18.55
N THR A 92 14.47 -10.63 18.67
CA THR A 92 15.63 -10.86 17.82
C THR A 92 15.62 -12.28 17.31
N VAL A 93 15.69 -12.45 16.00
CA VAL A 93 15.61 -13.74 15.31
C VAL A 93 16.82 -13.93 14.42
N THR A 94 17.43 -15.12 14.45
CA THR A 94 18.47 -15.48 13.47
C THR A 94 17.81 -15.71 12.12
N VAL A 95 18.30 -15.04 11.07
CA VAL A 95 17.89 -15.30 9.69
C VAL A 95 18.88 -16.24 9.00
N SER A 96 18.36 -17.15 8.19
CA SER A 96 19.12 -18.03 7.30
C SER A 96 18.86 -17.67 5.84
N PRO A 97 19.72 -18.08 4.89
CA PRO A 97 19.43 -17.89 3.47
C PRO A 97 18.05 -18.45 3.08
N GLY A 98 17.24 -17.65 2.40
CA GLY A 98 15.84 -17.93 2.09
C GLY A 98 14.84 -17.08 2.88
N TRP A 99 13.57 -17.48 2.87
CA TRP A 99 12.49 -16.81 3.60
C TRP A 99 12.50 -17.19 5.09
N ASN A 100 12.39 -16.19 5.95
CA ASN A 100 12.30 -16.32 7.40
C ASN A 100 11.07 -15.56 7.90
N ASP A 101 10.16 -16.24 8.57
CA ASP A 101 8.94 -15.64 9.13
C ASP A 101 9.14 -15.27 10.60
N VAL A 102 8.72 -14.07 10.97
CA VAL A 102 8.77 -13.55 12.35
C VAL A 102 7.37 -13.09 12.75
N ALA A 103 6.81 -13.76 13.76
CA ALA A 103 5.51 -13.39 14.30
C ALA A 103 5.63 -12.15 15.20
N LEU A 104 4.69 -11.22 15.08
CA LEU A 104 4.58 -10.06 15.97
C LEU A 104 3.72 -10.42 17.20
N PRO A 105 3.81 -9.66 18.31
CA PRO A 105 3.08 -10.00 19.53
C PRO A 105 1.57 -9.85 19.32
N ALA A 106 0.78 -10.73 19.93
CA ALA A 106 -0.68 -10.76 19.80
C ALA A 106 -1.42 -9.63 20.57
N SER A 107 -0.81 -8.43 20.68
CA SER A 107 -1.45 -7.21 21.20
C SER A 107 -2.04 -6.37 20.06
N VAL A 108 -2.75 -5.28 20.36
CA VAL A 108 -3.19 -4.32 19.31
C VAL A 108 -1.93 -3.73 18.65
N LEU A 109 -1.86 -3.67 17.32
CA LEU A 109 -0.67 -3.26 16.55
C LEU A 109 -0.96 -2.21 15.47
N TYR A 110 -2.09 -1.52 15.58
CA TYR A 110 -2.40 -0.34 14.77
C TYR A 110 -3.13 0.69 15.64
N ALA A 111 -3.20 1.93 15.16
CA ALA A 111 -4.00 2.96 15.81
C ALA A 111 -5.50 2.67 15.63
N GLU A 112 -6.30 2.77 16.70
CA GLU A 112 -7.77 2.70 16.59
C GLU A 112 -8.34 4.12 16.49
N GLY A 113 -9.17 4.36 15.47
CA GLY A 113 -9.75 5.68 15.20
C GLY A 113 -8.92 6.54 14.25
N SER A 114 -9.42 7.75 14.02
CA SER A 114 -8.85 8.71 13.05
C SER A 114 -8.29 9.92 13.76
N ASP A 115 -7.26 10.51 13.15
CA ASP A 115 -6.61 11.75 13.55
C ASP A 115 -6.04 11.70 14.97
N VAL A 116 -5.45 10.55 15.29
CA VAL A 116 -4.84 10.28 16.59
C VAL A 116 -3.38 9.89 16.41
N VAL A 117 -2.53 10.45 17.26
CA VAL A 117 -1.15 9.98 17.42
C VAL A 117 -1.18 8.65 18.17
N GLY A 118 -0.70 7.62 17.50
CA GLY A 118 -0.50 6.28 18.00
C GLY A 118 0.98 5.97 18.19
N ARG A 119 1.26 4.82 18.80
CA ARG A 119 2.61 4.37 19.18
C ARG A 119 3.00 3.05 18.52
N TRP A 120 2.40 2.78 17.36
CA TRP A 120 2.33 1.45 16.76
C TRP A 120 3.30 1.27 15.59
N GLY A 121 4.26 2.18 15.42
CA GLY A 121 5.31 2.03 14.42
C GLY A 121 6.18 0.83 14.76
N VAL A 122 6.30 -0.10 13.80
CA VAL A 122 7.18 -1.26 13.92
C VAL A 122 8.48 -0.95 13.19
N ARG A 123 9.59 -1.06 13.90
CA ARG A 123 10.95 -0.93 13.37
C ARG A 123 11.52 -2.32 13.15
N VAL A 124 11.98 -2.60 11.94
CA VAL A 124 12.69 -3.83 11.60
C VAL A 124 14.10 -3.48 11.16
N GLU A 125 15.09 -4.09 11.81
CA GLU A 125 16.52 -3.87 11.53
C GLU A 125 17.21 -5.20 11.28
N SER A 126 18.17 -5.22 10.34
CA SER A 126 18.97 -6.40 10.05
C SER A 126 20.45 -6.05 9.89
N ASP A 127 21.32 -6.99 10.28
CA ASP A 127 22.77 -6.89 10.04
C ASP A 127 23.19 -7.37 8.63
N VAL A 128 22.24 -7.89 7.85
CA VAL A 128 22.38 -8.27 6.44
C VAL A 128 21.26 -7.63 5.64
N GLU A 129 21.48 -7.43 4.34
CA GLU A 129 20.41 -6.94 3.46
C GLU A 129 19.32 -8.00 3.30
N VAL A 130 18.06 -7.57 3.45
CA VAL A 130 16.87 -8.42 3.28
C VAL A 130 15.81 -7.72 2.42
N ASP A 131 14.98 -8.51 1.75
CA ASP A 131 13.69 -8.04 1.22
C ASP A 131 12.62 -8.34 2.29
N LEU A 132 11.79 -7.35 2.62
CA LEU A 132 10.84 -7.45 3.73
C LEU A 132 9.40 -7.37 3.23
N VAL A 133 8.57 -8.34 3.63
CA VAL A 133 7.12 -8.34 3.41
C VAL A 133 6.44 -8.34 4.76
N ALA A 134 5.50 -7.42 4.97
CA ALA A 134 4.69 -7.37 6.17
C ALA A 134 3.29 -7.90 5.87
N HIS A 135 2.71 -8.64 6.82
CA HIS A 135 1.41 -9.30 6.66
C HIS A 135 0.44 -8.77 7.70
N HIS A 136 -0.75 -8.40 7.25
CA HIS A 136 -1.90 -8.06 8.07
C HIS A 136 -2.98 -9.13 7.86
N ARG A 137 -3.06 -10.12 8.76
CA ARG A 137 -3.94 -11.29 8.58
C ARG A 137 -5.22 -11.20 9.41
N ARG A 138 -6.33 -11.58 8.80
CA ARG A 138 -7.59 -11.95 9.48
C ARG A 138 -8.16 -13.23 8.92
N VAL A 139 -9.22 -13.74 9.55
CA VAL A 139 -9.82 -15.04 9.22
C VAL A 139 -10.24 -15.13 7.75
N PHE A 140 -10.83 -14.07 7.20
CA PHE A 140 -11.35 -14.04 5.82
C PHE A 140 -10.62 -13.07 4.89
N PHE A 141 -9.97 -12.03 5.40
CA PHE A 141 -9.36 -10.96 4.60
C PHE A 141 -7.95 -10.71 5.13
N SER A 142 -6.93 -11.09 4.37
CA SER A 142 -5.52 -10.90 4.73
C SER A 142 -4.82 -10.15 3.61
N GLU A 143 -3.96 -9.22 3.97
CA GLU A 143 -3.18 -8.43 3.02
C GLU A 143 -1.69 -8.50 3.37
N SER A 144 -0.86 -8.22 2.38
CA SER A 144 0.57 -8.13 2.54
C SER A 144 1.12 -6.96 1.75
N SER A 145 2.09 -6.25 2.31
CA SER A 145 2.78 -5.15 1.65
C SER A 145 4.25 -5.47 1.55
N LEU A 146 4.85 -5.17 0.40
CA LEU A 146 6.30 -5.04 0.34
C LEU A 146 6.70 -3.83 1.19
N VAL A 147 7.80 -3.94 1.93
CA VAL A 147 8.26 -2.87 2.82
C VAL A 147 9.52 -2.23 2.26
N LEU A 148 9.46 -0.93 2.00
CA LEU A 148 10.56 -0.13 1.50
C LEU A 148 11.62 0.09 2.60
N PRO A 149 12.92 -0.05 2.28
CA PRO A 149 13.98 0.25 3.22
C PRO A 149 14.11 1.77 3.46
N ASP A 150 14.77 2.17 4.54
CA ASP A 150 14.90 3.57 4.97
C ASP A 150 15.35 4.52 3.85
N GLY A 151 16.28 4.09 3.00
CA GLY A 151 16.81 4.89 1.89
C GLY A 151 15.82 5.16 0.74
N GLU A 152 14.68 4.45 0.74
CA GLU A 152 13.60 4.58 -0.23
C GLU A 152 12.38 5.32 0.32
N LEU A 153 12.41 5.68 1.60
CA LEU A 153 11.42 6.58 2.18
C LEU A 153 11.69 8.03 1.76
N GLY A 154 10.65 8.85 1.79
CA GLY A 154 10.71 10.23 1.35
C GLY A 154 9.84 11.13 2.21
N THR A 155 9.61 12.34 1.73
CA THR A 155 8.93 13.40 2.49
C THR A 155 7.68 13.92 1.80
N ARG A 156 7.27 13.32 0.68
CA ARG A 156 6.09 13.73 -0.09
C ARG A 156 5.36 12.51 -0.64
N TYR A 157 4.09 12.37 -0.28
CA TYR A 157 3.24 11.26 -0.68
C TYR A 157 1.89 11.76 -1.17
N ARG A 158 1.36 11.09 -2.18
CA ARG A 158 -0.06 11.18 -2.57
C ARG A 158 -0.76 9.92 -2.14
N ILE A 159 -1.83 10.10 -1.40
CA ILE A 159 -2.59 8.99 -0.85
C ILE A 159 -3.34 8.25 -1.96
N GLN A 160 -3.29 6.93 -1.89
CA GLN A 160 -4.14 6.01 -2.65
C GLN A 160 -4.98 5.23 -1.63
N ALA A 161 -6.09 5.83 -1.20
CA ALA A 161 -7.06 5.21 -0.29
C ALA A 161 -8.17 4.54 -1.10
N LEU A 162 -9.01 3.72 -0.50
CA LEU A 162 -10.14 3.10 -1.19
C LEU A 162 -11.42 3.36 -0.41
N ALA A 163 -12.40 3.95 -1.08
CA ALA A 163 -13.70 4.18 -0.47
C ALA A 163 -14.40 2.84 -0.19
N PRO A 164 -15.16 2.76 0.91
CA PRO A 164 -16.01 1.61 1.19
C PRO A 164 -17.15 1.49 0.16
N PRO A 165 -17.81 0.32 0.05
CA PRO A 165 -19.00 0.20 -0.77
C PRO A 165 -20.12 1.16 -0.31
N PRO A 166 -21.00 1.59 -1.24
CA PRO A 166 -22.19 2.35 -0.88
C PRO A 166 -23.04 1.53 0.09
N ASP A 167 -23.42 2.12 1.23
CA ASP A 167 -24.19 1.52 2.33
C ASP A 167 -23.39 0.76 3.40
N ASP A 168 -22.05 0.82 3.37
CA ASP A 168 -21.20 0.22 4.39
C ASP A 168 -20.63 1.24 5.40
N THR A 169 -20.24 0.74 6.57
CA THR A 169 -19.52 1.46 7.63
C THR A 169 -17.99 1.35 7.51
N GLY A 170 -17.50 0.76 6.41
CA GLY A 170 -16.09 0.70 6.07
C GLY A 170 -15.45 2.09 5.97
N ARG A 171 -14.11 2.12 5.93
CA ARG A 171 -13.36 3.38 5.90
C ARG A 171 -12.15 3.26 4.98
N GLY A 172 -12.00 4.21 4.06
CA GLY A 172 -10.74 4.44 3.36
C GLY A 172 -9.78 5.20 4.26
N GLY A 173 -8.48 5.03 4.09
CA GLY A 173 -7.54 5.70 4.97
C GLY A 173 -6.08 5.55 4.61
N PHE A 174 -5.26 6.10 5.49
CA PHE A 174 -3.82 5.95 5.49
C PHE A 174 -3.26 6.10 6.90
N VAL A 175 -2.06 5.62 7.10
CA VAL A 175 -1.26 5.82 8.32
C VAL A 175 0.14 6.28 7.95
N VAL A 176 0.61 7.31 8.64
CA VAL A 176 1.98 7.83 8.57
C VAL A 176 2.76 7.29 9.76
N VAL A 177 4.02 6.89 9.57
CA VAL A 177 4.97 6.50 10.62
C VAL A 177 6.17 7.42 10.52
N ALA A 178 6.49 8.13 11.61
CA ALA A 178 7.69 8.97 11.66
C ALA A 178 8.94 8.12 11.91
N THR A 179 10.01 8.42 11.17
CA THR A 179 11.30 7.72 11.32
C THR A 179 12.25 8.41 12.28
N GLU A 180 11.98 9.68 12.60
CA GLU A 180 12.82 10.57 13.42
C GLU A 180 11.97 11.33 14.45
N ASP A 181 12.59 11.70 15.57
CA ASP A 181 11.95 12.50 16.62
C ASP A 181 11.68 13.93 16.14
N GLY A 182 10.54 14.50 16.56
CA GLY A 182 10.16 15.86 16.19
C GLY A 182 9.92 16.08 14.69
N THR A 183 9.42 15.05 13.99
CA THR A 183 9.01 15.15 12.58
C THR A 183 7.71 15.93 12.49
N THR A 184 7.69 17.04 11.75
CA THR A 184 6.47 17.79 11.44
C THR A 184 5.86 17.25 10.15
N VAL A 185 4.65 16.70 10.23
CA VAL A 185 3.88 16.22 9.07
C VAL A 185 2.75 17.19 8.76
N GLU A 186 2.71 17.72 7.54
CA GLU A 186 1.60 18.52 7.00
C GLU A 186 0.71 17.66 6.10
N LEU A 187 -0.61 17.75 6.32
CA LEU A 187 -1.62 16.98 5.60
C LEU A 187 -2.63 17.93 4.93
N THR A 188 -2.98 17.64 3.69
CA THR A 188 -4.13 18.25 2.99
C THR A 188 -5.03 17.14 2.46
N LEU A 189 -6.22 16.98 3.06
CA LEU A 189 -7.13 15.88 2.74
C LEU A 189 -7.97 16.16 1.48
N SER A 190 -8.26 15.15 0.68
CA SER A 190 -9.20 15.21 -0.45
C SER A 190 -10.67 15.07 -0.02
N ASP A 191 -10.92 14.46 1.13
CA ASP A 191 -12.24 14.27 1.72
C ASP A 191 -12.20 14.52 3.25
N VAL A 192 -13.35 14.70 3.87
CA VAL A 192 -13.47 14.90 5.32
C VAL A 192 -13.03 13.65 6.08
N SER A 193 -12.24 13.79 7.13
CA SER A 193 -11.90 12.66 7.99
C SER A 193 -13.07 12.29 8.90
N THR A 194 -13.05 11.08 9.46
CA THR A 194 -14.06 10.64 10.44
C THR A 194 -13.94 11.37 11.78
N ALA A 195 -12.84 12.09 12.02
CA ALA A 195 -12.70 13.04 13.13
C ALA A 195 -13.10 14.49 12.75
N ALA A 196 -13.73 14.68 11.57
CA ALA A 196 -14.23 15.94 11.05
C ALA A 196 -13.16 16.99 10.67
N PHE A 197 -11.93 16.58 10.34
CA PHE A 197 -10.99 17.47 9.64
C PHE A 197 -11.47 17.70 8.20
N PRO A 198 -11.63 18.96 7.76
CA PRO A 198 -12.24 19.27 6.47
C PRO A 198 -11.27 19.05 5.29
N ALA A 199 -11.83 18.63 4.15
CA ALA A 199 -11.11 18.55 2.89
C ALA A 199 -10.50 19.91 2.47
N GLY A 200 -9.35 19.87 1.81
CA GLY A 200 -8.67 21.00 1.19
C GLY A 200 -8.02 21.99 2.17
N SER A 201 -8.16 21.80 3.48
CA SER A 201 -7.52 22.66 4.49
C SER A 201 -6.26 21.99 5.04
N PRO A 202 -5.06 22.59 4.87
CA PRO A 202 -3.84 22.02 5.41
C PRO A 202 -3.82 22.10 6.94
N TYR A 203 -3.25 21.09 7.58
CA TYR A 203 -2.97 21.06 9.01
C TYR A 203 -1.70 20.25 9.31
N THR A 204 -1.10 20.48 10.47
CA THR A 204 0.13 19.80 10.88
C THR A 204 -0.05 18.94 12.12
N VAL A 205 0.77 17.89 12.22
CA VAL A 205 0.95 17.05 13.41
C VAL A 205 2.45 16.86 13.64
N GLU A 206 2.86 16.90 14.90
CA GLU A 206 4.23 16.55 15.31
C GLU A 206 4.26 15.09 15.74
N LEU A 207 5.26 14.34 15.28
CA LEU A 207 5.43 12.93 15.58
C LEU A 207 6.87 12.66 16.00
N ASP A 208 7.05 11.84 17.03
CA ASP A 208 8.35 11.27 17.39
C ASP A 208 8.61 9.94 16.68
N ALA A 209 9.85 9.44 16.68
CA ALA A 209 10.20 8.22 15.96
C ALA A 209 9.36 7.02 16.43
N GLY A 210 8.76 6.30 15.48
CA GLY A 210 7.86 5.18 15.74
C GLY A 210 6.46 5.58 16.23
N GLU A 211 6.15 6.87 16.34
CA GLU A 211 4.78 7.33 16.43
C GLU A 211 4.09 7.26 15.07
N THR A 212 2.77 7.06 15.11
CA THR A 212 1.93 6.87 13.93
C THR A 212 0.80 7.88 13.90
N TYR A 213 0.43 8.39 12.74
CA TYR A 213 -0.77 9.21 12.59
C TYR A 213 -1.70 8.60 11.54
N GLN A 214 -2.86 8.13 11.98
CA GLN A 214 -3.85 7.49 11.10
C GLN A 214 -4.98 8.45 10.76
N VAL A 215 -5.36 8.50 9.49
CA VAL A 215 -6.54 9.25 9.02
C VAL A 215 -7.46 8.30 8.29
N LEU A 216 -8.74 8.31 8.67
CA LEU A 216 -9.79 7.50 8.09
C LEU A 216 -10.93 8.39 7.60
N SER A 217 -11.56 8.04 6.48
CA SER A 217 -12.75 8.70 5.94
C SER A 217 -13.83 7.68 5.57
N GLN A 218 -15.08 8.13 5.53
CA GLN A 218 -16.17 7.39 4.87
C GLN A 218 -16.19 7.64 3.35
N GLY A 219 -15.43 8.62 2.87
CA GLY A 219 -15.22 8.91 1.45
C GLY A 219 -13.87 8.42 0.94
N ASP A 220 -13.43 8.95 -0.21
CA ASP A 220 -12.17 8.58 -0.86
C ASP A 220 -11.07 9.60 -0.54
N LEU A 221 -10.11 9.21 0.31
CA LEU A 221 -8.95 10.03 0.66
C LEU A 221 -7.87 10.08 -0.44
N SER A 222 -8.12 9.51 -1.61
CA SER A 222 -7.14 9.51 -2.70
C SER A 222 -6.91 10.89 -3.27
N GLY A 223 -5.65 11.17 -3.58
CA GLY A 223 -5.21 12.51 -3.97
C GLY A 223 -4.85 13.42 -2.79
N SER A 224 -5.17 13.03 -1.54
CA SER A 224 -4.67 13.73 -0.35
C SER A 224 -3.15 13.84 -0.40
N LEU A 225 -2.62 14.96 0.09
CA LEU A 225 -1.20 15.23 0.13
C LEU A 225 -0.68 15.07 1.56
N VAL A 226 0.39 14.31 1.72
CA VAL A 226 1.17 14.23 2.94
C VAL A 226 2.58 14.74 2.63
N THR A 227 3.03 15.73 3.38
CA THR A 227 4.42 16.20 3.34
C THR A 227 5.04 16.21 4.73
N ALA A 228 6.34 16.01 4.82
CA ALA A 228 7.08 16.03 6.08
C ALA A 228 8.41 16.76 5.94
N ASP A 229 9.02 17.16 7.05
CA ASP A 229 10.36 17.75 7.09
C ASP A 229 11.48 16.70 7.29
N ALA A 230 11.12 15.47 7.66
CA ALA A 230 11.98 14.29 7.69
C ALA A 230 11.29 13.10 6.98
N PRO A 231 12.05 12.06 6.55
CA PRO A 231 11.45 10.88 5.93
C PRO A 231 10.36 10.24 6.79
N VAL A 232 9.30 9.74 6.15
CA VAL A 232 8.21 9.03 6.81
C VAL A 232 7.83 7.80 6.00
N ALA A 233 7.31 6.75 6.65
CA ALA A 233 6.64 5.67 5.94
C ALA A 233 5.14 5.94 5.88
N VAL A 234 4.52 5.76 4.71
CA VAL A 234 3.08 5.95 4.54
C VAL A 234 2.46 4.68 3.99
N PHE A 235 1.46 4.16 4.67
CA PHE A 235 0.64 3.04 4.20
C PHE A 235 -0.78 3.52 3.95
N ALA A 236 -1.42 3.05 2.89
CA ALA A 236 -2.76 3.49 2.53
C ALA A 236 -3.63 2.34 1.97
N GLY A 237 -4.93 2.58 1.97
CA GLY A 237 -5.92 1.67 1.39
C GLY A 237 -7.29 1.85 2.04
N GLY A 238 -7.87 0.75 2.52
CA GLY A 238 -9.19 0.76 3.15
C GLY A 238 -9.42 -0.42 4.08
N ALA A 239 -10.04 -0.14 5.22
CA ALA A 239 -10.40 -1.11 6.25
C ALA A 239 -11.35 -2.20 5.70
N ASP A 240 -12.22 -1.79 4.79
CA ASP A 240 -13.19 -2.64 4.10
C ASP A 240 -13.43 -2.07 2.69
N THR A 241 -12.75 -2.65 1.72
CA THR A 241 -12.66 -2.13 0.36
C THR A 241 -13.47 -2.97 -0.60
N TRP A 242 -14.22 -2.29 -1.46
CA TRP A 242 -14.95 -2.91 -2.56
C TRP A 242 -14.28 -2.63 -3.90
N ALA A 243 -13.80 -3.70 -4.55
CA ALA A 243 -13.20 -3.65 -5.88
C ALA A 243 -14.16 -4.14 -6.99
N GLY A 244 -15.47 -3.91 -6.84
CA GLY A 244 -16.47 -4.28 -7.86
C GLY A 244 -16.99 -5.72 -7.77
N CYS A 245 -16.80 -6.39 -6.63
CA CYS A 245 -17.11 -7.81 -6.43
C CYS A 245 -18.16 -8.08 -5.35
N PRO A 246 -18.76 -9.28 -5.27
CA PRO A 246 -19.75 -9.61 -4.24
C PRO A 246 -19.20 -9.63 -2.80
N ALA A 247 -17.89 -9.52 -2.63
CA ALA A 247 -17.19 -9.49 -1.36
C ALA A 247 -16.23 -8.30 -1.31
N THR A 248 -15.90 -7.90 -0.10
CA THR A 248 -14.93 -6.85 0.22
C THR A 248 -13.71 -7.47 0.91
N SER A 249 -12.60 -6.74 0.94
CA SER A 249 -11.38 -7.12 1.67
C SER A 249 -10.75 -5.89 2.29
N HIS A 250 -9.81 -6.12 3.20
CA HIS A 250 -8.85 -5.08 3.55
C HIS A 250 -8.02 -4.72 2.33
N ALA A 251 -7.59 -3.47 2.21
CA ALA A 251 -6.52 -3.08 1.29
C ALA A 251 -5.52 -2.24 2.08
N TRP A 252 -4.24 -2.58 1.99
CA TRP A 252 -3.18 -1.93 2.74
C TRP A 252 -1.84 -2.18 2.06
N GLU A 253 -1.23 -1.10 1.57
CA GLU A 253 0.05 -1.13 0.88
C GLU A 253 0.90 0.07 1.31
N GLN A 254 2.21 -0.12 1.40
CA GLN A 254 3.15 0.97 1.56
C GLN A 254 3.25 1.76 0.27
N LEU A 255 3.05 3.07 0.36
CA LEU A 255 3.19 3.95 -0.77
C LEU A 255 4.65 4.29 -1.01
N ALA A 256 5.07 4.28 -2.28
CA ALA A 256 6.32 4.93 -2.69
C ALA A 256 6.14 6.46 -2.66
N PRO A 257 7.15 7.22 -2.21
CA PRO A 257 7.11 8.67 -2.26
C PRO A 257 7.10 9.17 -3.71
N VAL A 258 6.58 10.37 -3.93
CA VAL A 258 6.30 10.92 -5.27
C VAL A 258 7.57 11.02 -6.15
N ASP A 259 8.71 11.28 -5.55
CA ASP A 259 10.00 11.38 -6.25
C ASP A 259 10.51 10.03 -6.78
N ARG A 260 9.95 8.91 -6.32
CA ARG A 260 10.24 7.55 -6.79
C ARG A 260 9.28 7.04 -7.85
N TRP A 261 8.24 7.82 -8.20
CA TRP A 261 7.24 7.39 -9.18
C TRP A 261 7.83 7.24 -10.59
N GLY A 262 7.30 6.31 -11.37
CA GLY A 262 7.66 6.14 -12.78
C GLY A 262 6.83 7.02 -13.71
N ARG A 263 7.29 7.13 -14.96
CA ARG A 263 6.49 7.70 -16.08
C ARG A 263 5.79 6.64 -16.91
N GLU A 264 6.30 5.42 -16.88
CA GLU A 264 5.79 4.27 -17.61
C GLU A 264 5.46 3.18 -16.59
N HIS A 265 4.29 2.58 -16.76
CA HIS A 265 3.76 1.55 -15.88
C HIS A 265 3.14 0.48 -16.77
N LEU A 266 3.33 -0.78 -16.41
CA LEU A 266 2.72 -1.91 -17.10
C LEU A 266 1.65 -2.50 -16.19
N VAL A 267 0.42 -2.57 -16.67
CA VAL A 267 -0.65 -3.30 -15.97
C VAL A 267 -0.92 -4.58 -16.73
N VAL A 268 -0.81 -5.73 -16.06
CA VAL A 268 -1.15 -7.03 -16.65
C VAL A 268 -2.27 -7.67 -15.84
N PRO A 269 -3.53 -7.60 -16.31
CA PRO A 269 -4.64 -8.16 -15.56
C PRO A 269 -4.54 -9.67 -15.37
N PHE A 270 -5.06 -10.20 -14.26
CA PHE A 270 -5.10 -11.63 -14.02
C PHE A 270 -5.97 -12.36 -15.04
N ALA A 271 -5.40 -13.40 -15.64
CA ALA A 271 -6.11 -14.23 -16.61
C ALA A 271 -7.34 -14.89 -15.98
N GLY A 272 -8.49 -14.75 -16.64
CA GLY A 272 -9.73 -15.44 -16.28
C GLY A 272 -10.58 -14.75 -15.19
N GLN A 273 -10.24 -13.53 -14.76
CA GLN A 273 -10.98 -12.80 -13.71
C GLN A 273 -11.94 -11.72 -14.24
N GLY A 274 -12.05 -11.55 -15.56
CA GLY A 274 -12.93 -10.55 -16.18
C GLY A 274 -12.36 -9.13 -16.21
N GLY A 275 -11.23 -8.88 -15.52
CA GLY A 275 -10.46 -7.63 -15.52
C GLY A 275 -10.12 -7.19 -14.10
N ASP A 276 -9.14 -6.30 -13.99
CA ASP A 276 -8.67 -5.76 -12.72
C ASP A 276 -8.93 -4.25 -12.65
N LEU A 277 -9.27 -3.77 -11.46
CA LEU A 277 -9.39 -2.34 -11.24
C LEU A 277 -8.00 -1.71 -11.18
N VAL A 278 -7.82 -0.67 -11.99
CA VAL A 278 -6.62 0.15 -12.04
C VAL A 278 -6.98 1.52 -11.52
N ARG A 279 -6.17 2.01 -10.58
CA ARG A 279 -6.28 3.39 -10.09
C ARG A 279 -4.98 4.12 -10.30
N ILE A 280 -5.11 5.35 -10.78
CA ILE A 280 -3.99 6.23 -11.12
C ILE A 280 -4.19 7.54 -10.38
N VAL A 281 -3.17 7.96 -9.63
CA VAL A 281 -3.17 9.25 -8.92
C VAL A 281 -2.04 10.12 -9.45
N ALA A 282 -2.34 11.40 -9.70
CA ALA A 282 -1.38 12.39 -10.17
C ALA A 282 -0.95 13.35 -9.06
N ASP A 283 0.36 13.63 -8.94
CA ASP A 283 0.88 14.65 -8.00
C ASP A 283 0.80 16.09 -8.55
N GLY A 284 0.49 16.24 -9.83
CA GLY A 284 0.34 17.52 -10.52
C GLY A 284 -0.37 17.32 -11.85
N PRO A 285 -0.73 18.39 -12.59
CA PRO A 285 -1.38 18.28 -13.89
C PRO A 285 -0.62 17.32 -14.81
N THR A 286 -1.29 16.23 -15.20
CA THR A 286 -0.69 15.11 -15.90
C THR A 286 -1.66 14.56 -16.95
N THR A 287 -1.17 14.43 -18.17
CA THR A 287 -1.81 13.65 -19.23
C THR A 287 -1.38 12.18 -19.10
N VAL A 288 -2.34 11.29 -18.88
CA VAL A 288 -2.13 9.84 -18.81
C VAL A 288 -2.57 9.22 -20.13
N GLN A 289 -1.66 8.52 -20.79
CA GLN A 289 -1.94 7.74 -21.99
C GLN A 289 -2.20 6.29 -21.56
N LEU A 290 -3.42 5.80 -21.78
CA LEU A 290 -3.84 4.44 -21.49
C LEU A 290 -3.76 3.63 -22.78
N ASP A 291 -2.79 2.72 -22.87
CA ASP A 291 -2.42 2.04 -24.12
C ASP A 291 -2.27 3.05 -25.30
N CYS A 292 -2.61 2.68 -26.53
CA CYS A 292 -2.43 3.53 -27.71
C CYS A 292 -3.66 4.41 -28.06
N ASP A 293 -4.80 4.19 -27.39
CA ASP A 293 -6.11 4.66 -27.88
C ASP A 293 -6.83 5.67 -26.97
N GLU A 294 -6.50 5.72 -25.67
CA GLU A 294 -7.21 6.58 -24.70
C GLU A 294 -6.25 7.53 -23.96
N THR A 295 -6.69 8.77 -23.75
CA THR A 295 -5.96 9.77 -22.98
C THR A 295 -6.86 10.35 -21.90
N VAL A 296 -6.33 10.45 -20.68
CA VAL A 296 -7.00 11.03 -19.52
C VAL A 296 -6.19 12.21 -19.00
N GLU A 297 -6.84 13.34 -18.79
CA GLU A 297 -6.21 14.50 -18.13
C GLU A 297 -6.54 14.45 -16.63
N LEU A 298 -5.50 14.47 -15.80
CA LEU A 298 -5.60 14.53 -14.35
C LEU A 298 -5.02 15.84 -13.83
N GLU A 299 -5.79 16.55 -13.01
CA GLU A 299 -5.29 17.69 -12.24
C GLU A 299 -4.40 17.21 -11.07
N GLU A 300 -3.81 18.15 -10.34
CA GLU A 300 -3.10 17.84 -9.09
C GLU A 300 -4.02 17.13 -8.08
N GLY A 301 -3.59 15.98 -7.57
CA GLY A 301 -4.40 15.12 -6.71
C GLY A 301 -5.55 14.43 -7.45
N GLY A 302 -5.64 14.57 -8.77
CA GLY A 302 -6.64 13.90 -9.59
C GLY A 302 -6.47 12.39 -9.57
N VAL A 303 -7.60 11.69 -9.59
CA VAL A 303 -7.68 10.22 -9.55
C VAL A 303 -8.45 9.74 -10.76
N TRP A 304 -7.90 8.77 -11.48
CA TRP A 304 -8.62 7.98 -12.48
C TRP A 304 -8.78 6.55 -11.98
N THR A 305 -9.95 5.96 -12.24
CA THR A 305 -10.24 4.55 -11.96
C THR A 305 -10.84 3.93 -13.21
N GLY A 306 -10.30 2.79 -13.64
CA GLY A 306 -10.83 2.02 -14.77
C GLY A 306 -10.63 0.53 -14.61
N LEU A 307 -11.25 -0.24 -15.51
CA LEU A 307 -11.13 -1.70 -15.55
C LEU A 307 -10.19 -2.10 -16.68
N ALA A 308 -9.05 -2.71 -16.33
CA ALA A 308 -8.13 -3.30 -17.31
C ALA A 308 -8.53 -4.75 -17.56
N THR A 309 -8.96 -5.06 -18.79
CA THR A 309 -9.35 -6.43 -19.21
C THR A 309 -8.30 -7.11 -20.08
N ALA A 310 -7.28 -6.35 -20.49
CA ALA A 310 -6.10 -6.76 -21.22
C ALA A 310 -4.89 -5.94 -20.71
N PRO A 311 -3.65 -6.32 -21.04
CA PRO A 311 -2.49 -5.52 -20.67
C PRO A 311 -2.59 -4.07 -21.16
N LEU A 312 -2.23 -3.11 -20.32
CA LEU A 312 -2.19 -1.66 -20.58
C LEU A 312 -0.79 -1.11 -20.32
#